data_AF-A0A843T004-F1
#
_entry.id   AF-A0A843T004-F1
#
_cell.length_a   1.000
_cell.length_b   1.000
_cell.length_c   1.000
_cell.angle_alpha   90.00
_cell.angle_beta   90.00
_cell.angle_gamma   90.00
#
_symmetry.space_group_name_H-M   'P 1'
#
loop_
_entity.id
_entity.type
_entity.pdbx_description
1 polymer ?
#
loop_
_entity_poly.entity_id
_entity_poly.type
_entity_poly.pdbx_seq_one_letter_code
_entity_poly.pdbx_strand_id
1 'polypeptide(L)'
;MRVRAARPAGRMTGVGFAGAPGRGHEFAFAVRERAVGGAAGSRQYAVRTIRRGRRNEDRFRSSEVTWVSFSDAPGSRPGRGGRGHDQAVLGGVGVWNGRAGYTFAAQALDAGEPGRGRDLFAITVWNKAGGVVAELTATIDGGNIQSR
;
A
#
# COMPACT_ATOMS: atom_id res chain seq x y z
N MET A 1 28.94 -25.83 -5.09
CA MET A 1 27.55 -25.39 -4.86
C MET A 1 27.61 -23.93 -4.38
N ARG A 2 27.21 -22.95 -5.19
CA ARG A 2 27.23 -21.53 -4.77
C ARG A 2 25.99 -21.24 -3.95
N VAL A 3 26.17 -20.89 -2.68
CA VAL A 3 25.08 -20.37 -1.83
C VAL A 3 24.67 -19.02 -2.41
N ARG A 4 23.45 -18.92 -2.92
CA ARG A 4 22.86 -17.63 -3.31
C ARG A 4 22.70 -16.84 -2.02
N ALA A 5 23.39 -15.70 -1.90
CA ALA A 5 23.19 -14.79 -0.77
C ALA A 5 21.69 -14.49 -0.65
N ALA A 6 21.13 -14.63 0.55
CA ALA A 6 19.74 -14.27 0.80
C ALA A 6 19.53 -12.80 0.41
N ARG A 7 18.48 -12.50 -0.36
CA ARG A 7 18.12 -11.12 -0.67
C ARG A 7 17.81 -10.39 0.66
N PRO A 8 18.20 -9.11 0.81
CA PRO A 8 17.79 -8.31 1.96
C PRO A 8 16.27 -8.33 2.09
N ALA A 9 15.76 -8.42 3.32
CA ALA A 9 14.32 -8.37 3.58
C ALA A 9 13.74 -7.07 3.00
N GLY A 10 12.68 -7.17 2.19
CA GLY A 10 12.09 -6.01 1.53
C GLY A 10 11.49 -5.01 2.51
N ARG A 11 11.64 -3.71 2.24
CA ARG A 11 10.97 -2.64 2.98
C ARG A 11 10.41 -1.60 2.02
N MET A 12 9.20 -1.14 2.30
CA MET A 12 8.58 -0.05 1.55
C MET A 12 7.76 0.87 2.45
N THR A 13 7.84 2.17 2.21
CA THR A 13 7.01 3.18 2.87
C THR A 13 6.36 4.06 1.82
N GLY A 14 5.14 4.53 2.08
CA GLY A 14 4.49 5.48 1.20
C GLY A 14 3.58 6.42 1.96
N VAL A 15 3.57 7.67 1.53
CA VAL A 15 2.57 8.67 1.94
C VAL A 15 2.20 9.43 0.70
N GLY A 16 0.90 9.56 0.42
CA GLY A 16 0.46 10.28 -0.75
C GLY A 16 -1.04 10.44 -0.84
N PHE A 17 -1.46 11.01 -1.95
CA PHE A 17 -2.85 11.12 -2.31
C PHE A 17 -3.04 10.82 -3.79
N ALA A 18 -4.20 10.30 -4.13
CA ALA A 18 -4.59 9.99 -5.50
C ALA A 18 -6.11 10.15 -5.68
N GLY A 19 -6.54 10.46 -6.90
CA GLY A 19 -7.94 10.41 -7.30
C GLY A 19 -8.41 11.67 -8.02
N ALA A 20 -9.60 11.56 -8.62
CA ALA A 20 -10.18 12.66 -9.38
C ALA A 20 -10.47 13.90 -8.48
N PRO A 21 -10.48 15.12 -9.04
CA PRO A 21 -10.91 16.31 -8.32
C PRO A 21 -12.28 16.10 -7.64
N GLY A 22 -12.33 16.27 -6.32
CA GLY A 22 -13.55 16.06 -5.53
C GLY A 22 -13.82 14.61 -5.08
N ARG A 23 -12.88 13.68 -5.32
CA ARG A 23 -12.78 12.33 -4.74
C ARG A 23 -11.31 12.02 -4.43
N GLY A 24 -10.70 12.84 -3.58
CA GLY A 24 -9.32 12.61 -3.14
C GLY A 24 -9.26 11.44 -2.17
N HIS A 25 -8.31 10.53 -2.38
CA HIS A 25 -7.93 9.45 -1.48
C HIS A 25 -6.54 9.74 -0.92
N GLU A 26 -6.43 9.89 0.39
CA GLU A 26 -5.14 9.90 1.07
C GLU A 26 -4.72 8.47 1.41
N PHE A 27 -3.41 8.22 1.51
CA PHE A 27 -2.88 6.98 2.03
C PHE A 27 -1.56 7.21 2.76
N ALA A 28 -1.29 6.33 3.72
CA ALA A 28 0.02 6.16 4.32
C ALA A 28 0.24 4.67 4.56
N PHE A 29 1.48 4.20 4.46
CA PHE A 29 1.85 2.85 4.87
C PHE A 29 3.35 2.75 5.14
N ALA A 30 3.71 1.76 5.94
CA ALA A 30 5.08 1.33 6.12
C ALA A 30 5.06 -0.20 6.29
N VAL A 31 5.68 -0.92 5.37
CA VAL A 31 5.71 -2.38 5.35
C VAL A 31 7.15 -2.87 5.30
N ARG A 32 7.40 -4.01 5.93
CA ARG A 32 8.67 -4.72 5.87
C ARG A 32 8.43 -6.21 5.91
N GLU A 33 9.25 -6.96 5.20
CA GLU A 33 9.33 -8.40 5.35
C GLU A 33 10.00 -8.71 6.71
N ARG A 34 9.46 -9.66 7.47
CA ARG A 34 10.19 -10.22 8.62
C ARG A 34 11.08 -11.35 8.13
N ALA A 35 12.26 -11.49 8.72
CA ALA A 35 13.01 -12.73 8.62
C ALA A 35 12.16 -13.86 9.25
N VAL A 36 11.75 -14.82 8.41
CA VAL A 36 11.06 -16.10 8.70
C VAL A 36 10.05 -16.11 9.88
N GLY A 37 8.75 -16.22 9.55
CA GLY A 37 7.74 -16.79 10.46
C GLY A 37 6.85 -15.84 11.28
N GLY A 38 6.82 -14.53 11.00
CA GLY A 38 5.93 -13.61 11.73
C GLY A 38 5.37 -12.47 10.87
N ALA A 39 4.12 -12.08 11.17
CA ALA A 39 3.38 -11.02 10.49
C ALA A 39 4.16 -9.69 10.38
N ALA A 40 4.03 -9.06 9.20
CA ALA A 40 4.66 -7.81 8.85
C ALA A 40 4.14 -6.67 9.74
N GLY A 41 5.07 -5.86 10.26
CA GLY A 41 4.69 -4.67 11.01
C GLY A 41 4.31 -3.56 10.06
N SER A 42 3.00 -3.29 9.89
CA SER A 42 2.54 -2.02 9.34
C SER A 42 1.63 -1.30 10.34
N ARG A 43 1.73 0.02 10.36
CA ARG A 43 0.80 0.90 11.06
C ARG A 43 0.18 1.84 10.03
N GLN A 44 -1.15 1.90 10.10
CA GLN A 44 -2.01 2.97 9.59
C GLN A 44 -2.03 3.12 8.08
N TYR A 45 -2.96 2.39 7.46
CA TYR A 45 -3.58 2.82 6.22
C TYR A 45 -4.80 3.68 6.56
N ALA A 46 -5.07 4.74 5.80
CA ALA A 46 -6.25 5.59 5.98
C ALA A 46 -6.71 6.11 4.61
N VAL A 47 -7.69 5.46 3.99
CA VAL A 47 -8.44 6.11 2.90
C VAL A 47 -9.25 7.21 3.54
N ARG A 48 -9.31 8.37 2.91
CA ARG A 48 -10.36 9.37 3.13
C ARG A 48 -11.06 9.50 1.80
N THR A 49 -12.38 9.34 1.73
CA THR A 49 -13.11 9.61 0.48
C THR A 49 -14.01 10.81 0.71
N ILE A 50 -13.66 11.98 0.15
CA ILE A 50 -14.57 13.12 0.16
C ILE A 50 -15.56 12.90 -0.99
N ARG A 51 -16.85 12.68 -0.69
CA ARG A 51 -17.93 12.71 -1.69
C ARG A 51 -18.60 14.08 -1.62
N ARG A 52 -18.66 14.85 -2.72
CA ARG A 52 -19.40 16.13 -2.77
C ARG A 52 -20.82 15.93 -2.22
N GLY A 53 -21.20 16.73 -1.22
CA GLY A 53 -22.56 16.77 -0.64
C GLY A 53 -22.81 15.92 0.61
N ARG A 54 -21.87 15.06 1.06
CA ARG A 54 -21.97 14.38 2.36
C ARG A 54 -20.70 14.60 3.17
N ARG A 55 -20.85 15.08 4.40
CA ARG A 55 -19.78 15.23 5.42
C ARG A 55 -19.28 13.88 5.97
N ASN A 56 -19.44 12.80 5.21
CA ASN A 56 -19.12 11.45 5.66
C ASN A 56 -17.75 11.09 5.09
N GLU A 57 -16.75 11.10 5.96
CA GLU A 57 -15.42 10.57 5.70
C GLU A 57 -15.45 9.06 5.95
N ASP A 58 -15.33 8.27 4.89
CA ASP A 58 -15.05 6.85 5.04
C ASP A 58 -13.56 6.64 5.34
N ARG A 59 -13.25 5.83 6.36
CA ARG A 59 -11.89 5.54 6.82
C ARG A 59 -11.68 4.05 7.06
N PHE A 60 -10.81 3.44 6.25
CA PHE A 60 -10.21 2.15 6.56
C PHE A 60 -8.98 2.33 7.43
N ARG A 61 -8.71 1.41 8.37
CA ARG A 61 -7.42 1.28 9.05
C ARG A 61 -7.04 -0.17 9.20
N SER A 62 -5.89 -0.56 8.63
CA SER A 62 -5.31 -1.88 8.88
C SER A 62 -5.00 -2.03 10.37
N SER A 63 -5.48 -3.13 10.95
CA SER A 63 -5.15 -3.58 12.30
C SER A 63 -3.97 -4.53 12.29
N GLU A 64 -3.85 -5.33 11.23
CA GLU A 64 -2.79 -6.31 11.03
C GLU A 64 -2.54 -6.52 9.54
N VAL A 65 -1.26 -6.66 9.16
CA VAL A 65 -0.84 -7.19 7.85
C VAL A 65 -0.46 -8.64 8.05
N THR A 66 -1.23 -9.55 7.45
CA THR A 66 -1.02 -10.99 7.61
C THR A 66 -0.03 -11.55 6.60
N TRP A 67 0.14 -10.87 5.46
CA TRP A 67 1.13 -11.25 4.45
C TRP A 67 1.64 -10.01 3.70
N VAL A 68 2.88 -10.10 3.25
CA VAL A 68 3.53 -9.13 2.35
C VAL A 68 4.47 -9.90 1.44
N SER A 69 4.55 -9.49 0.18
CA SER A 69 5.50 -9.97 -0.80
C SER A 69 6.13 -8.77 -1.50
N PHE A 70 7.45 -8.87 -1.73
CA PHE A 70 8.20 -7.86 -2.44
C PHE A 70 8.76 -8.46 -3.73
N SER A 71 8.72 -7.67 -4.80
CA SER A 71 9.19 -8.08 -6.12
C SER A 71 9.77 -6.90 -6.89
N ASP A 72 10.43 -7.22 -8.00
CA ASP A 72 10.87 -6.24 -8.98
C ASP A 72 9.85 -6.28 -10.13
N ALA A 73 9.15 -5.18 -10.39
CA ALA A 73 8.16 -5.10 -11.46
C ALA A 73 8.86 -4.91 -12.82
N PRO A 74 8.42 -5.61 -13.88
CA PRO A 74 9.01 -5.44 -15.20
C PRO A 74 8.88 -3.99 -15.70
N GLY A 75 10.00 -3.38 -16.08
CA GLY A 75 10.02 -2.05 -16.70
C GLY A 75 10.01 -0.86 -15.72
N SER A 76 9.88 -1.10 -14.41
CA SER A 76 10.17 -0.07 -13.41
C SER A 76 11.66 -0.02 -13.09
N ARG A 77 12.11 1.17 -12.70
CA ARG A 77 13.41 1.37 -12.10
C ARG A 77 13.16 2.12 -10.79
N PRO A 78 13.42 1.50 -9.63
CA PRO A 78 13.38 2.24 -8.38
C PRO A 78 14.36 3.40 -8.46
N GLY A 79 14.15 4.37 -7.57
CA GLY A 79 14.93 5.59 -7.45
C GLY A 79 16.45 5.47 -7.47
N ARG A 80 17.15 6.62 -7.46
CA ARG A 80 18.64 6.67 -7.43
C ARG A 80 19.17 5.75 -6.31
N GLY A 81 19.76 4.62 -6.69
CA GLY A 81 20.25 3.60 -5.75
C GLY A 81 19.58 2.23 -5.85
N GLY A 82 18.68 2.01 -6.82
CA GLY A 82 17.87 0.80 -7.11
C GLY A 82 18.46 -0.58 -6.83
N ARG A 83 18.63 -0.90 -5.54
CA ARG A 83 19.10 -2.20 -5.03
C ARG A 83 18.03 -2.92 -4.23
N GLY A 84 16.77 -2.47 -4.29
CA GLY A 84 15.63 -3.02 -3.56
C GLY A 84 14.43 -3.31 -4.48
N HIS A 85 13.43 -3.95 -3.90
CA HIS A 85 12.16 -4.28 -4.56
C HIS A 85 11.32 -3.03 -4.79
N ASP A 86 11.01 -2.73 -6.05
CA ASP A 86 10.17 -1.58 -6.40
C ASP A 86 8.67 -1.83 -6.23
N GLN A 87 8.26 -3.10 -6.04
CA GLN A 87 6.86 -3.46 -5.81
C GLN A 87 6.67 -4.17 -4.46
N ALA A 88 5.60 -3.80 -3.77
CA ALA A 88 5.07 -4.52 -2.61
C ALA A 88 3.60 -4.88 -2.84
N VAL A 89 3.24 -6.13 -2.53
CA VAL A 89 1.85 -6.57 -2.45
C VAL A 89 1.61 -7.09 -1.04
N LEU A 90 0.55 -6.64 -0.39
CA LEU A 90 0.25 -7.01 0.99
C LEU A 90 -1.23 -7.18 1.22
N GLY A 91 -1.58 -7.85 2.31
CA GLY A 91 -2.94 -7.94 2.76
C GLY A 91 -3.06 -8.27 4.23
N GLY A 92 -4.28 -8.19 4.73
CA GLY A 92 -4.56 -8.45 6.13
C GLY A 92 -5.96 -8.03 6.53
N VAL A 93 -6.10 -7.66 7.79
CA VAL A 93 -7.38 -7.29 8.40
C VAL A 93 -7.36 -5.85 8.92
N GLY A 94 -8.54 -5.27 9.08
CA GLY A 94 -8.67 -3.93 9.63
C GLY A 94 -10.08 -3.55 10.06
N VAL A 95 -10.21 -2.25 10.31
CA VAL A 95 -11.44 -1.58 10.71
C VAL A 95 -11.89 -0.61 9.62
N TRP A 96 -13.18 -0.58 9.32
CA TRP A 96 -13.80 0.39 8.42
C TRP A 96 -14.82 1.21 9.20
N ASN A 97 -14.65 2.53 9.25
CA ASN A 97 -15.51 3.45 10.01
C ASN A 97 -15.70 3.00 11.47
N GLY A 98 -14.61 2.54 12.11
CA GLY A 98 -14.62 2.03 13.48
C GLY A 98 -15.12 0.60 13.67
N ARG A 99 -15.64 -0.06 12.61
CA ARG A 99 -16.13 -1.44 12.69
C ARG A 99 -15.07 -2.43 12.22
N ALA A 100 -14.74 -3.42 13.06
CA ALA A 100 -13.74 -4.44 12.75
C ALA A 100 -14.24 -5.58 11.84
N GLY A 101 -13.28 -6.35 11.31
CA GLY A 101 -13.50 -7.57 10.54
C GLY A 101 -13.55 -7.36 9.03
N TYR A 102 -12.92 -6.29 8.55
CA TYR A 102 -12.71 -6.06 7.13
C TYR A 102 -11.37 -6.68 6.74
N THR A 103 -11.28 -7.18 5.51
CA THR A 103 -10.03 -7.63 4.91
C THR A 103 -9.60 -6.63 3.84
N PHE A 104 -8.31 -6.63 3.51
CA PHE A 104 -7.79 -5.82 2.42
C PHE A 104 -6.63 -6.49 1.70
N ALA A 105 -6.42 -6.05 0.46
CA ALA A 105 -5.24 -6.32 -0.33
C ALA A 105 -4.81 -5.00 -0.95
N ALA A 106 -3.52 -4.70 -0.90
CA ALA A 106 -2.93 -3.49 -1.45
C ALA A 106 -1.69 -3.81 -2.28
N GLN A 107 -1.45 -2.98 -3.28
CA GLN A 107 -0.24 -2.98 -4.10
C GLN A 107 0.35 -1.58 -4.10
N ALA A 108 1.67 -1.50 -3.95
CA ALA A 108 2.43 -0.27 -4.04
C ALA A 108 3.61 -0.47 -5.00
N LEU A 109 3.84 0.52 -5.87
CA LEU A 109 4.94 0.55 -6.83
C LEU A 109 5.70 1.87 -6.67
N ASP A 110 7.00 1.76 -6.41
CA ASP A 110 8.00 2.83 -6.48
C ASP A 110 8.53 2.90 -7.92
N ALA A 111 8.13 3.92 -8.67
CA ALA A 111 8.54 4.11 -10.06
C ALA A 111 9.62 5.20 -10.22
N GLY A 112 10.36 5.47 -9.15
CA GLY A 112 11.46 6.40 -9.08
C GLY A 112 11.06 7.84 -8.78
N GLU A 113 12.01 8.63 -8.28
CA GLU A 113 11.70 9.97 -7.76
C GLU A 113 11.70 11.08 -8.85
N PRO A 114 10.88 12.14 -8.66
CA PRO A 114 9.84 12.27 -7.65
C PRO A 114 8.66 11.33 -7.92
N GLY A 115 8.04 10.79 -6.86
CA GLY A 115 6.98 9.78 -6.99
C GLY A 115 5.68 10.26 -7.62
N ARG A 116 5.40 11.57 -7.56
CA ARG A 116 4.21 12.20 -8.17
C ARG A 116 4.13 11.89 -9.68
N GLY A 117 2.99 11.36 -10.10
CA GLY A 117 2.75 11.00 -11.51
C GLY A 117 3.51 9.76 -11.98
N ARG A 118 4.14 9.01 -11.07
CA ARG A 118 4.97 7.84 -11.38
C ARG A 118 4.62 6.65 -10.49
N ASP A 119 4.64 6.86 -9.18
CA ASP A 119 4.33 5.82 -8.21
C ASP A 119 2.85 5.42 -8.31
N LEU A 120 2.60 4.14 -8.07
CA LEU A 120 1.27 3.54 -8.21
C LEU A 120 0.83 2.94 -6.90
N PHE A 121 -0.43 3.20 -6.55
CA PHE A 121 -1.06 2.61 -5.39
C PHE A 121 -2.40 2.01 -5.76
N ALA A 122 -2.63 0.77 -5.31
CA ALA A 122 -3.91 0.10 -5.42
C ALA A 122 -4.32 -0.51 -4.07
N ILE A 123 -5.61 -0.49 -3.78
CA ILE A 123 -6.20 -1.23 -2.66
C ILE A 123 -7.61 -1.71 -3.02
N THR A 124 -7.98 -2.84 -2.46
CA THR A 124 -9.38 -3.27 -2.32
C THR A 124 -9.64 -3.63 -0.87
N VAL A 125 -10.80 -3.21 -0.34
CA VAL A 125 -11.26 -3.52 1.02
C VAL A 125 -12.59 -4.26 0.93
N TRP A 126 -12.68 -5.39 1.63
CA TRP A 126 -13.89 -6.22 1.68
C TRP A 126 -14.48 -6.24 3.10
N ASN A 127 -15.81 -6.30 3.16
CA ASN A 127 -16.54 -6.57 4.41
C ASN A 127 -16.50 -8.07 4.77
N LYS A 128 -17.05 -8.43 5.94
CA LYS A 128 -17.12 -9.82 6.44
C LYS A 128 -17.83 -10.81 5.51
N ALA A 129 -18.76 -10.32 4.68
CA ALA A 129 -19.49 -11.13 3.72
C ALA A 129 -18.77 -11.26 2.37
N GLY A 130 -17.55 -10.71 2.25
CA GLY A 130 -16.78 -10.72 1.00
C GLY A 130 -17.17 -9.63 -0.01
N GLY A 131 -18.06 -8.70 0.36
CA GLY A 131 -18.45 -7.59 -0.51
C GLY A 131 -17.41 -6.46 -0.50
N VAL A 132 -17.05 -5.95 -1.67
CA VAL A 132 -16.15 -4.78 -1.81
C VAL A 132 -16.83 -3.53 -1.24
N VAL A 133 -16.17 -2.86 -0.29
CA VAL A 133 -16.64 -1.60 0.30
C VAL A 133 -15.78 -0.40 -0.11
N ALA A 134 -14.57 -0.66 -0.61
CA ALA A 134 -13.69 0.35 -1.17
C ALA A 134 -12.73 -0.27 -2.17
N GLU A 135 -12.42 0.49 -3.19
CA GLU A 135 -11.44 0.14 -4.20
C GLU A 135 -10.80 1.43 -4.73
N LEU A 136 -9.49 1.37 -4.92
CA LEU A 136 -8.70 2.43 -5.54
C LEU A 136 -7.60 1.75 -6.36
N THR A 137 -7.38 2.23 -7.58
CA THR A 137 -6.18 1.95 -8.36
C THR A 137 -5.81 3.26 -9.04
N ALA A 138 -4.66 3.82 -8.69
CA ALA A 138 -4.26 5.12 -9.21
C ALA A 138 -2.75 5.32 -9.19
N THR A 139 -2.29 6.11 -10.16
CA THR A 139 -1.03 6.84 -10.03
C THR A 139 -1.21 7.95 -9.01
N ILE A 140 -0.20 8.18 -8.16
CA ILE A 140 -0.33 9.18 -7.10
C ILE A 140 -0.23 10.60 -7.67
N ASP A 141 -1.15 11.47 -7.22
CA ASP A 141 -1.20 12.88 -7.63
C ASP A 141 -0.23 13.74 -6.81
N GLY A 142 0.25 13.21 -5.68
CA GLY A 142 1.32 13.75 -4.86
C GLY A 142 1.72 12.82 -3.71
N GLY A 143 2.87 13.11 -3.11
CA GLY A 143 3.53 12.22 -2.13
C GLY A 143 4.66 11.41 -2.76
N ASN A 144 5.08 10.34 -2.07
CA ASN A 144 6.12 9.43 -2.55
C ASN A 144 5.94 8.03 -1.94
N ILE A 145 6.23 7.01 -2.72
CA ILE A 145 6.45 5.62 -2.33
C ILE A 145 7.95 5.37 -2.45
N GLN A 146 8.55 4.72 -1.46
CA GLN A 146 9.99 4.44 -1.44
C GLN A 146 10.23 3.01 -1.01
N SER A 147 10.92 2.29 -1.88
CA SER A 147 11.59 1.03 -1.56
C SER A 147 12.95 1.29 -0.89
N ARG A 148 13.36 0.43 0.03
CA ARG A 148 14.69 0.47 0.68
C ARG A 148 15.27 -0.92 0.86
#